data_AF-A0A4V3SI59-F1
#
_entry.id   AF-A0A4V3SI59-F1
#
_cell.length_a   1.000
_cell.length_b   1.000
_cell.length_c   1.000
_cell.angle_alpha   90.00
_cell.angle_beta   90.00
_cell.angle_gamma   90.00
#
_symmetry.space_group_name_H-M   'P 1'
#
loop_
_entity.id
_entity.type
_entity.pdbx_description
1 polymer ?
#
loop_
_entity_poly.entity_id
_entity_poly.type
_entity_poly.pdbx_seq_one_letter_code
_entity_poly.pdbx_strand_id
1 'polypeptide(L)'
;MFPTLPRLLPRLTFYTRSSCALCHNTRQTLSDAWDRGARFEYKEIDVMIPENYGKWSVWEFDVPVVEVFRDLGEGEKGQGERGDSQALPEEQPVWRKMHRVEVEEVVEAVRRAEKAE
;
A
#
# COMPACT_ATOMS: atom_id res chain seq x y z
N MET A 1 28.82 14.64 -15.39
CA MET A 1 28.07 14.62 -14.12
C MET A 1 26.70 14.07 -14.44
N PHE A 2 26.47 12.78 -14.16
CA PHE A 2 25.13 12.21 -14.28
C PHE A 2 24.35 12.63 -13.04
N PRO A 3 23.14 13.22 -13.19
CA PRO A 3 22.31 13.50 -12.04
C PRO A 3 22.03 12.15 -11.36
N THR A 4 22.32 12.07 -10.07
CA THR A 4 21.89 10.97 -9.23
C THR A 4 20.36 11.03 -9.25
N LEU A 5 19.72 10.17 -10.05
CA LEU A 5 18.27 10.12 -10.10
C LEU A 5 17.78 9.89 -8.65
N PRO A 6 16.78 10.65 -8.18
CA PRO A 6 16.21 10.42 -6.87
C PRO A 6 15.73 8.97 -6.84
N ARG A 7 16.22 8.22 -5.83
CA ARG A 7 15.72 6.88 -5.55
C ARG A 7 14.22 6.99 -5.33
N LEU A 8 13.44 6.45 -6.25
CA LEU A 8 12.00 6.47 -6.18
C LEU A 8 11.56 5.62 -4.99
N LEU A 9 10.77 6.21 -4.08
CA LEU A 9 10.34 5.55 -2.86
C LEU A 9 9.10 4.69 -3.17
N PRO A 10 9.12 3.38 -2.88
CA PRO A 10 7.96 2.52 -3.14
C PRO A 10 6.72 2.99 -2.39
N ARG A 11 5.54 2.74 -2.93
CA ARG A 11 4.27 3.20 -2.34
C ARG A 11 3.66 2.08 -1.51
N LEU A 12 3.32 2.35 -0.25
CA LEU A 12 2.69 1.42 0.67
C LEU A 12 1.27 1.88 0.94
N THR A 13 0.29 1.10 0.48
CA THR A 13 -1.13 1.33 0.75
C THR A 13 -1.60 0.41 1.86
N PHE A 14 -2.16 0.99 2.92
CA PHE A 14 -2.73 0.29 4.05
C PHE A 14 -4.25 0.47 4.08
N TYR A 15 -4.98 -0.61 3.91
CA TYR A 15 -6.43 -0.64 4.02
C TYR A 15 -6.83 -0.97 5.45
N THR A 16 -7.60 -0.06 6.04
CA THR A 16 -8.03 -0.11 7.44
C THR A 16 -9.55 0.02 7.52
N ARG A 17 -10.10 -0.22 8.71
CA ARG A 17 -11.48 0.10 9.06
C ARG A 17 -11.56 0.73 10.44
N SER A 18 -12.59 1.53 10.64
CA SER A 18 -13.01 1.96 11.97
C SER A 18 -13.30 0.74 12.85
N SER A 19 -12.77 0.76 14.09
CA SER A 19 -12.96 -0.27 15.11
C SER A 19 -12.30 -1.64 14.85
N CYS A 20 -11.08 -1.67 14.30
CA CYS A 20 -10.30 -2.89 14.07
C CYS A 20 -9.04 -2.96 14.95
N ALA A 21 -9.00 -3.92 15.88
CA ALA A 21 -7.86 -4.12 16.79
C ALA A 21 -6.58 -4.55 16.04
N LEU A 22 -6.73 -5.40 15.00
CA LEU A 22 -5.61 -5.84 14.16
C LEU A 22 -4.98 -4.67 13.37
N CYS A 23 -5.80 -3.71 12.95
CA CYS A 23 -5.38 -2.54 12.20
C CYS A 23 -4.55 -1.57 13.06
N HIS A 24 -4.76 -1.56 14.38
CA HIS A 24 -3.89 -0.84 15.31
C HIS A 24 -2.49 -1.48 15.37
N ASN A 25 -2.43 -2.81 15.48
CA ASN A 25 -1.15 -3.54 15.48
C ASN A 25 -0.39 -3.36 14.15
N THR A 26 -1.10 -3.41 13.02
CA THR A 26 -0.48 -3.18 11.71
C THR A 26 0.06 -1.75 11.58
N ARG A 27 -0.63 -0.72 12.07
CA ARG A 27 -0.09 0.65 12.08
C ARG A 27 1.20 0.77 12.88
N GLN A 28 1.24 0.15 14.05
CA GLN A 28 2.46 0.11 14.86
C GLN A 28 3.59 -0.59 14.10
N THR A 29 3.29 -1.76 13.52
CA THR A 29 4.22 -2.53 12.69
C THR A 29 4.80 -1.71 11.52
N LEU A 30 3.95 -0.94 10.82
CA LEU A 30 4.38 -0.06 9.73
C LEU A 30 5.26 1.08 10.23
N SER A 31 4.96 1.63 11.42
CA SER A 31 5.79 2.65 12.07
C SER A 31 7.15 2.08 12.48
N ASP A 32 7.20 0.87 13.03
CA ASP A 32 8.45 0.17 13.35
C ASP A 32 9.28 -0.13 12.10
N ALA A 33 8.63 -0.50 10.99
CA ALA A 33 9.31 -0.72 9.71
C ALA A 33 9.96 0.57 9.18
N TRP A 34 9.27 1.70 9.33
CA TRP A 34 9.80 3.01 8.99
C TRP A 34 11.04 3.37 9.82
N ASP A 35 10.99 3.17 11.14
CA ASP A 35 12.10 3.45 12.05
C ASP A 35 13.33 2.57 11.73
N ARG A 36 13.11 1.32 11.29
CA ARG A 36 14.16 0.41 10.80
C ARG A 36 14.77 0.80 9.45
N GLY A 37 14.32 1.91 8.85
CA GLY A 37 14.92 2.49 7.65
C GLY A 37 14.26 2.07 6.33
N ALA A 38 13.10 1.39 6.36
CA ALA A 38 12.30 1.18 5.16
C ALA A 38 11.60 2.50 4.81
N ARG A 39 12.03 3.14 3.72
CA ARG A 39 11.42 4.40 3.26
C ARG A 39 10.41 4.10 2.15
N PHE A 40 9.19 4.57 2.33
CA PHE A 40 8.09 4.38 1.39
C PHE A 40 7.14 5.57 1.39
N GLU A 41 6.24 5.67 0.43
CA GLU A 41 5.12 6.61 0.49
C GLU A 41 3.96 5.92 1.22
N TYR A 42 3.59 6.40 2.40
CA TYR A 42 2.52 5.82 3.20
C TYR A 42 1.15 6.37 2.80
N LYS A 43 0.21 5.49 2.44
CA LYS A 43 -1.18 5.84 2.12
C LYS A 43 -2.14 4.98 2.93
N GLU A 44 -2.90 5.60 3.83
CA GLU A 44 -3.95 4.92 4.60
C GLU A 44 -5.32 5.12 3.92
N ILE A 45 -6.07 4.03 3.76
CA ILE A 45 -7.39 4.01 3.12
C ILE A 45 -8.37 3.34 4.08
N ASP A 46 -9.34 4.10 4.60
CA ASP A 46 -10.47 3.50 5.32
C ASP A 46 -11.46 2.92 4.30
N VAL A 47 -11.79 1.63 4.43
CA VAL A 47 -12.75 0.95 3.54
C VAL A 47 -14.20 1.23 3.92
N MET A 48 -14.45 1.76 5.13
CA MET A 48 -15.80 2.05 5.65
C MET A 48 -16.30 3.45 5.26
N ILE A 49 -15.45 4.32 4.69
CA ILE A 49 -15.91 5.64 4.26
C ILE A 49 -16.81 5.50 3.02
N PRO A 50 -17.89 6.29 2.92
CA PRO A 50 -18.88 6.15 1.86
C PRO A 50 -18.30 6.35 0.45
N GLU A 51 -17.23 7.14 0.32
CA GLU A 51 -16.51 7.36 -0.94
C GLU A 51 -15.80 6.09 -1.44
N ASN A 52 -15.42 5.20 -0.53
CA ASN A 52 -14.64 3.99 -0.82
C ASN A 52 -15.46 2.71 -0.79
N TYR A 53 -16.66 2.75 -0.21
CA TYR A 53 -17.51 1.59 0.00
C TYR A 53 -17.76 0.82 -1.30
N GLY A 54 -18.00 1.49 -2.42
CA GLY A 54 -18.24 0.83 -3.71
C GLY A 54 -17.03 0.05 -4.27
N LYS A 55 -15.79 0.50 -4.00
CA LYS A 55 -14.57 -0.08 -4.57
C LYS A 55 -13.90 -1.08 -3.63
N TRP A 56 -14.00 -0.84 -2.32
CA TRP A 56 -13.21 -1.54 -1.30
C TRP A 56 -14.05 -2.28 -0.26
N SER A 57 -15.39 -2.23 -0.31
CA SER A 57 -16.26 -2.99 0.62
C SER A 57 -16.00 -4.50 0.58
N VAL A 58 -15.55 -5.07 -0.55
CA VAL A 58 -15.17 -6.50 -0.60
C VAL A 58 -14.04 -6.86 0.37
N TRP A 59 -13.23 -5.88 0.79
CA TRP A 59 -12.12 -6.05 1.73
C TRP A 59 -12.54 -5.83 3.18
N GLU A 60 -13.80 -5.51 3.48
CA GLU A 60 -14.26 -5.18 4.83
C GLU A 60 -14.01 -6.30 5.86
N PHE A 61 -13.96 -7.54 5.38
CA PHE A 61 -13.70 -8.74 6.18
C PHE A 61 -12.23 -9.17 6.17
N ASP A 62 -11.42 -8.64 5.25
CA ASP A 62 -10.01 -9.02 5.05
C ASP A 62 -9.00 -8.00 5.60
N VAL A 63 -9.47 -6.87 6.13
CA VAL A 63 -8.62 -5.87 6.79
C VAL A 63 -8.04 -6.40 8.12
N PRO A 64 -6.75 -6.14 8.43
CA PRO A 64 -5.84 -5.22 7.75
C PRO A 64 -5.22 -5.79 6.47
N VAL A 65 -5.20 -4.98 5.40
CA VAL A 65 -4.48 -5.32 4.16
C VAL A 65 -3.39 -4.30 3.88
N VAL A 66 -2.20 -4.79 3.58
CA VAL A 66 -1.07 -3.95 3.16
C VAL A 66 -0.65 -4.37 1.76
N GLU A 67 -0.56 -3.38 0.88
CA GLU A 67 -0.05 -3.52 -0.48
C GLU A 67 1.18 -2.64 -0.65
N VAL A 68 2.26 -3.20 -1.16
CA VAL A 68 3.46 -2.45 -1.54
C VAL A 68 3.56 -2.45 -3.06
N PHE A 69 3.67 -1.26 -3.62
CA PHE A 69 3.82 -0.99 -5.04
C PHE A 69 5.23 -0.48 -5.31
N ARG A 70 5.73 -0.75 -6.51
CA ARG A 70 6.94 -0.07 -7.00
C ARG A 70 6.55 1.35 -7.37
N ASP A 71 7.47 2.27 -7.16
CA ASP A 71 7.28 3.60 -7.69
C ASP A 71 7.83 3.64 -9.12
N LEU A 72 6.91 3.56 -10.07
CA LEU A 72 7.17 3.81 -11.48
C LEU A 72 6.99 5.31 -11.66
N GLY A 73 8.06 6.07 -11.41
CA GLY A 73 8.02 7.53 -11.31
C GLY A 73 7.04 8.17 -12.30
N GLU A 74 6.07 8.90 -11.76
CA GLU A 74 5.01 9.64 -12.45
C GLU A 74 4.60 9.09 -13.83
N GLY A 75 3.70 8.11 -13.82
CA GLY A 75 2.69 7.95 -14.86
C GLY A 75 1.35 8.46 -14.34
N GLU A 76 0.96 9.67 -14.71
CA GLU A 76 -0.44 10.12 -14.60
C GLU A 76 -1.38 9.04 -15.14
N LYS A 77 -2.24 8.46 -14.29
CA LYS A 77 -3.51 7.87 -14.75
C LYS A 77 -4.64 8.18 -13.76
N GLY A 78 -5.24 9.33 -14.00
CA GLY A 78 -6.69 9.45 -14.22
C GLY A 78 -7.60 9.16 -13.04
N GLN A 79 -8.15 10.22 -12.47
CA GLN A 79 -9.55 10.23 -12.08
C GLN A 79 -10.40 9.72 -13.27
N GLY A 80 -11.15 8.64 -13.07
CA GLY A 80 -11.86 7.95 -14.13
C GLY A 80 -13.05 7.17 -13.59
N GLU A 81 -14.09 7.91 -13.23
CA GLU A 81 -15.45 7.41 -13.03
C GLU A 81 -16.03 6.88 -14.35
N ARG A 82 -16.11 5.56 -14.53
CA ARG A 82 -17.25 4.87 -15.19
C ARG A 82 -17.06 3.36 -15.21
N GLY A 83 -18.06 2.67 -14.66
CA GLY A 83 -18.74 1.54 -15.30
C GLY A 83 -17.93 0.30 -15.67
N ASP A 84 -18.36 -0.81 -15.08
CA ASP A 84 -18.21 -2.18 -15.57
C ASP A 84 -16.89 -2.89 -15.20
N SER A 85 -17.05 -3.90 -14.34
CA SER A 85 -16.23 -5.10 -14.24
C SER A 85 -14.72 -4.91 -14.04
N GLN A 86 -14.28 -5.03 -12.78
CA GLN A 86 -13.02 -5.70 -12.44
C GLN A 86 -11.75 -5.15 -13.10
N ALA A 87 -11.30 -3.97 -12.68
CA ALA A 87 -9.91 -3.56 -12.86
C ALA A 87 -9.44 -2.75 -11.66
N LEU A 88 -8.59 -3.37 -10.83
CA LEU A 88 -7.61 -2.64 -10.02
C LEU A 88 -6.82 -1.75 -10.99
N PRO A 89 -6.40 -0.52 -10.62
CA PRO A 89 -5.44 0.21 -11.43
C PRO A 89 -4.27 -0.75 -11.73
N GLU A 90 -3.85 -0.81 -12.99
CA GLU A 90 -2.96 -1.82 -13.60
C GLU A 90 -1.50 -1.80 -13.07
N GLU A 91 -1.32 -1.55 -11.78
CA GLU A 91 -0.08 -1.70 -11.05
C GLU A 91 -0.25 -2.87 -10.09
N GLN A 92 0.24 -4.05 -10.47
CA GLN A 92 0.20 -5.20 -9.58
C GLN A 92 1.12 -4.93 -8.38
N PRO A 93 0.64 -5.01 -7.13
CA PRO A 93 1.50 -4.83 -5.98
C PRO A 93 2.59 -5.92 -6.01
N VAL A 94 3.82 -5.53 -5.70
CA VAL A 94 4.93 -6.50 -5.59
C VAL A 94 4.75 -7.43 -4.42
N TRP A 95 4.00 -6.98 -3.43
CA TRP A 95 3.71 -7.70 -2.23
C TRP A 95 2.36 -7.25 -1.69
N ARG A 96 1.53 -8.22 -1.36
CA ARG A 96 0.26 -8.01 -0.69
C ARG A 96 0.13 -9.00 0.45
N LYS A 97 -0.27 -8.50 1.60
CA LYS A 97 -0.58 -9.31 2.77
C LYS A 97 -1.93 -8.94 3.32
N MET A 98 -2.79 -9.93 3.45
CA MET A 98 -4.06 -9.85 4.15
C MET A 98 -3.87 -10.50 5.52
N HIS A 99 -4.20 -9.77 6.58
CA HIS A 99 -4.05 -10.16 7.98
C HIS A 99 -2.60 -10.40 8.46
N ARG A 100 -2.39 -10.16 9.76
CA ARG A 100 -1.15 -10.46 10.51
C ARG A 100 0.14 -10.10 9.74
N VAL A 101 0.35 -8.80 9.63
CA VAL A 101 1.54 -8.21 9.01
C VAL A 101 2.65 -8.12 10.06
N GLU A 102 3.86 -8.55 9.72
CA GLU A 102 5.04 -8.44 10.59
C GLU A 102 6.05 -7.43 10.05
N VAL A 103 6.86 -6.83 10.93
CA VAL A 103 7.77 -5.72 10.60
C VAL A 103 8.80 -6.16 9.55
N GLU A 104 9.38 -7.35 9.74
CA GLU A 104 10.41 -7.86 8.84
C GLU A 104 9.88 -8.11 7.43
N GLU A 105 8.63 -8.58 7.31
CA GLU A 105 7.99 -8.80 6.01
C GLU A 105 7.79 -7.48 5.25
N VAL A 106 7.38 -6.42 5.95
CA VAL A 106 7.21 -5.09 5.35
C VAL A 106 8.56 -4.53 4.90
N VAL A 107 9.59 -4.63 5.74
CA VAL A 107 10.93 -4.16 5.42
C VAL A 107 11.49 -4.88 4.18
N GLU A 108 11.34 -6.21 4.12
CA GLU A 108 11.78 -6.99 2.97
C GLU A 108 10.95 -6.69 1.72
N ALA A 109 9.64 -6.48 1.85
CA ALA A 109 8.77 -6.10 0.74
C ALA A 109 9.17 -4.73 0.15
N VAL A 110 9.43 -3.74 1.01
CA VAL A 110 9.90 -2.40 0.61
C VAL A 110 11.26 -2.51 -0.09
N ARG A 111 12.23 -3.22 0.51
CA ARG A 111 13.55 -3.44 -0.12
C ARG A 111 13.46 -4.16 -1.45
N ARG A 112 12.54 -5.11 -1.58
CA ARG A 112 12.27 -5.82 -2.84
C ARG A 112 11.68 -4.88 -3.88
N ALA A 113 10.82 -3.94 -3.46
CA ALA A 113 10.27 -2.91 -4.33
C ALA A 113 11.36 -1.92 -4.80
N GLU A 114 12.27 -1.53 -3.91
CA GLU A 114 13.41 -0.65 -4.22
C GLU A 114 14.45 -1.30 -5.17
N LYS A 115 14.65 -2.62 -5.08
CA LYS A 115 15.67 -3.36 -5.86
C LYS A 115 15.19 -3.88 -7.21
N ALA A 116 13.88 -3.82 -7.48
CA ALA A 116 13.33 -4.31 -8.73
C ALA A 116 13.46 -3.21 -9.81
N GLU A 117 14.72 -2.98 -10.21
CA GLU A 117 15.14 -2.15 -11.34
C GLU A 117 15.24 -2.98 -12.63
#